data_AF-A0A3M0XY46-F1
#
_entry.id   AF-A0A3M0XY46-F1
#
_cell.length_a   1.000
_cell.length_b   1.000
_cell.length_c   1.000
_cell.angle_alpha   90.00
_cell.angle_beta   90.00
_cell.angle_gamma   90.00
#
_symmetry.space_group_name_H-M   'P 1'
#
loop_
_entity.id
_entity.type
_entity.pdbx_description
1 polymer ?
#
loop_
_entity_poly.entity_id
_entity_poly.type
_entity_poly.pdbx_seq_one_letter_code
_entity_poly.pdbx_strand_id
1 'polypeptide(L)'
;MKTGASVVGHVRMCAALVAIVAGASAFPASPALPASSAATQSAAPPTPEVRAFDAFIRTSAPICLRAPAAHCIKVGWRFADRNRDNRLSAAELDAVRTAVKAWSAWPGNGMSRSQRRSVLLGLMVAEAIGAARLIGLYDEDADGHLSRAELMRDIRLDRRPLGRILQDPRAVDWDRLRARLGALAPALGTLAPTPTE
;
A
#
# COMPACT_ATOMS: atom_id res chain seq x y z
N MET A 1 -4.81 31.80 10.80
CA MET A 1 -5.49 30.52 11.10
C MET A 1 -6.01 29.92 9.79
N LYS A 2 -5.30 28.97 9.16
CA LYS A 2 -5.78 28.21 7.98
C LYS A 2 -4.82 27.05 7.67
N THR A 3 -4.83 26.00 8.48
CA THR A 3 -4.09 24.75 8.19
C THR A 3 -4.65 23.61 9.04
N GLY A 4 -5.57 22.82 8.49
CA GLY A 4 -6.11 21.65 9.19
C GLY A 4 -6.85 20.70 8.26
N ALA A 5 -7.56 21.23 7.25
CA ALA A 5 -8.38 20.42 6.36
C ALA A 5 -7.59 19.69 5.25
N SER A 6 -6.36 20.10 4.93
CA SER A 6 -5.66 19.58 3.74
C SER A 6 -4.86 18.29 3.96
N VAL A 7 -4.59 17.90 5.21
CA VAL A 7 -3.68 16.78 5.56
C VAL A 7 -4.41 15.43 5.67
N VAL A 8 -5.72 15.43 5.94
CA VAL A 8 -6.53 14.20 6.07
C VAL A 8 -6.58 13.40 4.75
N GLY A 9 -6.49 14.08 3.59
CA GLY A 9 -6.42 13.45 2.27
C GLY A 9 -5.05 12.82 1.93
N HIS A 10 -3.98 13.16 2.64
CA HIS A 10 -2.61 12.74 2.30
C HIS A 10 -2.32 11.26 2.62
N VAL A 11 -3.14 10.64 3.47
CA VAL A 11 -2.78 9.39 4.15
C VAL A 11 -3.60 8.22 3.65
N ARG A 12 -4.90 8.43 3.41
CA ARG A 12 -5.80 7.43 2.80
C ARG A 12 -5.31 6.99 1.42
N MET A 13 -4.63 7.89 0.72
CA MET A 13 -4.21 7.74 -0.66
C MET A 13 -2.90 6.95 -0.84
N CYS A 14 -1.91 7.13 0.05
CA CYS A 14 -0.73 6.25 0.09
C CYS A 14 -1.05 4.91 0.74
N ALA A 15 -1.95 4.87 1.73
CA ALA A 15 -2.40 3.63 2.34
C ALA A 15 -3.14 2.72 1.34
N ALA A 16 -3.90 3.27 0.38
CA ALA A 16 -4.53 2.45 -0.65
C ALA A 16 -3.53 1.86 -1.66
N LEU A 17 -2.50 2.61 -2.06
CA LEU A 17 -1.44 2.07 -2.94
C LEU A 17 -0.56 1.04 -2.22
N VAL A 18 -0.35 1.22 -0.92
CA VAL A 18 0.41 0.30 -0.07
C VAL A 18 -0.42 -0.93 0.32
N ALA A 19 -1.72 -0.78 0.59
CA ALA A 19 -2.63 -1.88 0.90
C ALA A 19 -2.92 -2.78 -0.31
N ILE A 20 -2.80 -2.25 -1.54
CA ILE A 20 -2.95 -3.05 -2.76
C ILE A 20 -1.72 -3.91 -3.03
N VAL A 21 -0.52 -3.57 -2.54
CA VAL A 21 0.74 -4.20 -3.01
C VAL A 21 1.41 -5.08 -1.96
N ALA A 22 0.97 -5.09 -0.70
CA ALA A 22 1.85 -5.49 0.40
C ALA A 22 1.38 -6.71 1.24
N GLY A 23 1.41 -7.97 0.76
CA GLY A 23 0.79 -9.12 1.47
C GLY A 23 1.58 -10.43 1.73
N ALA A 24 1.65 -10.85 3.00
CA ALA A 24 2.00 -12.18 3.61
C ALA A 24 3.45 -12.74 3.74
N SER A 25 3.98 -12.81 4.97
CA SER A 25 5.02 -13.78 5.37
C SER A 25 5.03 -13.99 6.89
N ALA A 26 4.91 -15.26 7.27
CA ALA A 26 4.81 -15.79 8.63
C ALA A 26 6.12 -15.71 9.44
N PHE A 27 5.99 -15.60 10.76
CA PHE A 27 7.09 -15.71 11.74
C PHE A 27 7.05 -17.06 12.46
N PRO A 28 8.19 -17.72 12.72
CA PRO A 28 8.33 -18.65 13.83
C PRO A 28 8.77 -17.94 15.12
N ALA A 29 8.43 -18.57 16.25
CA ALA A 29 8.48 -18.06 17.63
C ALA A 29 9.89 -17.72 18.15
N SER A 30 9.97 -16.72 19.04
CA SER A 30 11.17 -16.38 19.82
C SER A 30 11.02 -16.78 21.31
N PRO A 31 12.09 -17.22 21.98
CA PRO A 31 12.09 -17.43 23.43
C PRO A 31 12.57 -16.20 24.25
N ALA A 32 12.11 -16.21 25.51
CA ALA A 32 12.38 -15.44 26.74
C ALA A 32 13.27 -14.18 26.78
N LEU A 33 12.75 -13.17 27.50
CA LEU A 33 13.32 -11.84 27.81
C LEU A 33 14.16 -11.81 29.10
N PRO A 34 15.19 -10.94 29.17
CA PRO A 34 15.56 -10.27 30.42
C PRO A 34 15.42 -8.73 30.38
N ALA A 35 15.55 -8.15 31.58
CA ALA A 35 15.02 -6.89 32.07
C ALA A 35 15.42 -5.58 31.35
N SER A 36 14.50 -4.60 31.42
CA SER A 36 14.57 -3.29 30.77
C SER A 36 15.41 -2.26 31.55
N SER A 37 16.47 -1.76 30.92
CA SER A 37 17.00 -0.43 31.21
C SER A 37 16.38 0.56 30.22
N ALA A 38 15.87 1.69 30.71
CA ALA A 38 15.33 2.77 29.90
C ALA A 38 16.47 3.51 29.17
N ALA A 39 16.96 2.92 28.08
CA ALA A 39 17.78 3.61 27.11
C ALA A 39 16.88 4.55 26.30
N THR A 40 17.25 5.83 26.23
CA THR A 40 16.84 6.70 25.14
C THR A 40 17.19 5.96 23.84
N GLN A 41 16.18 5.37 23.20
CA GLN A 41 16.35 4.69 21.93
C GLN A 41 16.74 5.74 20.89
N SER A 42 18.04 5.99 20.75
CA SER A 42 18.58 6.45 19.48
C SER A 42 18.16 5.40 18.47
N ALA A 43 17.19 5.75 17.64
CA ALA A 43 16.69 4.87 16.59
C ALA A 43 17.90 4.36 15.80
N ALA A 44 18.08 3.05 15.75
CA ALA A 44 19.12 2.44 14.95
C ALA A 44 19.09 3.06 13.53
N PRO A 45 20.25 3.32 12.91
CA PRO A 45 20.28 3.89 11.57
C PRO A 45 19.45 3.00 10.63
N PRO A 46 18.69 3.58 9.69
CA PRO A 46 17.84 2.80 8.81
C PRO A 46 18.68 1.80 8.00
N THR A 47 18.12 0.63 7.70
CA THR A 47 18.75 -0.30 6.75
C THR A 47 18.76 0.31 5.33
N PRO A 48 19.56 -0.21 4.39
CA PRO A 48 19.52 0.22 2.99
C PRO A 48 18.11 0.19 2.37
N GLU A 49 17.32 -0.83 2.71
CA GLU A 49 15.95 -1.02 2.21
C GLU A 49 15.01 0.07 2.76
N VAL A 50 15.12 0.39 4.05
CA VAL A 50 14.35 1.48 4.67
C VAL A 50 14.72 2.82 4.04
N ARG A 51 16.01 3.07 3.78
CA ARG A 51 16.45 4.29 3.06
C ARG A 51 15.90 4.35 1.65
N ALA A 52 15.93 3.24 0.91
CA ALA A 52 15.41 3.18 -0.46
C ALA A 52 13.90 3.46 -0.50
N PHE A 53 13.14 2.85 0.42
CA PHE A 53 11.70 3.11 0.53
C PHE A 53 11.40 4.55 0.97
N ASP A 54 12.16 5.10 1.91
CA ASP A 54 12.00 6.50 2.35
C ASP A 54 12.24 7.48 1.20
N ALA A 55 13.33 7.30 0.45
CA ALA A 55 13.63 8.08 -0.74
C ALA A 55 12.52 7.97 -1.80
N PHE A 56 11.98 6.76 -2.00
CA PHE A 56 10.83 6.52 -2.87
C PHE A 56 9.60 7.32 -2.41
N ILE A 57 9.23 7.26 -1.13
CA ILE A 57 8.08 8.01 -0.58
C ILE A 57 8.28 9.51 -0.76
N ARG A 58 9.45 10.05 -0.40
CA ARG A 58 9.75 11.48 -0.54
C ARG A 58 9.64 11.97 -1.99
N THR A 59 10.05 11.13 -2.94
CA THR A 59 10.04 11.47 -4.37
C THR A 59 8.66 11.28 -5.00
N SER A 60 7.92 10.24 -4.59
CA SER A 60 6.63 9.88 -5.18
C SER A 60 5.45 10.64 -4.60
N ALA A 61 5.49 11.01 -3.31
CA ALA A 61 4.40 11.71 -2.64
C ALA A 61 3.88 12.95 -3.39
N PRO A 62 4.73 13.93 -3.81
CA PRO A 62 4.23 15.10 -4.53
C PRO A 62 3.57 14.75 -5.87
N ILE A 63 4.07 13.72 -6.56
CA ILE A 63 3.49 13.23 -7.83
C ILE A 63 2.12 12.65 -7.54
N CYS A 64 2.03 11.75 -6.57
CA CYS A 64 0.78 11.10 -6.24
C CYS A 64 -0.29 12.10 -5.84
N LEU A 65 0.04 13.08 -4.99
CA LEU A 65 -0.93 14.05 -4.46
C LEU A 65 -1.47 15.06 -5.47
N ARG A 66 -0.73 15.34 -6.54
CA ARG A 66 -1.02 16.49 -7.43
C ARG A 66 -1.13 16.15 -8.90
N ALA A 67 -0.35 15.19 -9.38
CA ALA A 67 -0.35 14.80 -10.79
C ALA A 67 -1.55 13.88 -11.10
N PRO A 68 -1.91 13.72 -12.39
CA PRO A 68 -2.85 12.70 -12.80
C PRO A 68 -2.44 11.32 -12.29
N ALA A 69 -3.42 10.53 -11.85
CA ALA A 69 -3.20 9.24 -11.19
C ALA A 69 -2.28 8.29 -11.97
N ALA A 70 -2.35 8.32 -13.31
CA ALA A 70 -1.47 7.53 -14.17
C ALA A 70 0.04 7.75 -13.90
N HIS A 71 0.45 8.96 -13.52
CA HIS A 71 1.84 9.24 -13.15
C HIS A 71 2.23 8.61 -11.82
N CYS A 72 1.34 8.67 -10.82
CA CYS A 72 1.55 8.00 -9.53
C CYS A 72 1.70 6.49 -9.71
N ILE A 73 0.78 5.89 -10.48
CA ILE A 73 0.79 4.45 -10.78
C ILE A 73 2.06 4.07 -11.52
N LYS A 74 2.50 4.84 -12.52
CA LYS A 74 3.76 4.57 -13.22
C LYS A 74 4.98 4.58 -12.29
N VAL A 75 5.03 5.51 -11.34
CA VAL A 75 6.15 5.61 -10.38
C VAL A 75 6.11 4.47 -9.36
N GLY A 76 4.93 4.13 -8.85
CA GLY A 76 4.74 2.98 -7.96
C GLY A 76 5.06 1.65 -8.64
N TRP A 77 4.58 1.46 -9.87
CA TRP A 77 4.86 0.28 -10.68
C TRP A 77 6.36 0.06 -10.85
N ARG A 78 7.10 1.09 -11.26
CA ARG A 78 8.56 1.01 -11.44
C ARG A 78 9.33 0.71 -10.15
N PHE A 79 8.76 1.03 -8.99
CA PHE A 79 9.34 0.68 -7.70
C PHE A 79 9.08 -0.78 -7.32
N ALA A 80 7.88 -1.29 -7.65
CA ALA A 80 7.48 -2.65 -7.37
C ALA A 80 8.13 -3.67 -8.34
N ASP A 81 8.13 -3.36 -9.64
CA ASP A 81 8.75 -4.13 -10.72
C ASP A 81 10.28 -3.93 -10.67
N ARG A 82 10.94 -4.85 -9.95
CA ARG A 82 12.37 -4.78 -9.65
C ARG A 82 13.20 -5.35 -10.78
N ASN A 83 12.71 -6.40 -11.43
CA ASN A 83 13.40 -7.07 -12.52
C ASN A 83 13.17 -6.38 -13.89
N ARG A 84 12.22 -5.44 -13.97
CA ARG A 84 11.86 -4.64 -15.16
C ARG A 84 11.24 -5.45 -16.30
N ASP A 85 10.48 -6.48 -15.95
CA ASP A 85 9.74 -7.29 -16.92
C ASP A 85 8.34 -6.73 -17.25
N ASN A 86 7.94 -5.61 -16.64
CA ASN A 86 6.62 -4.96 -16.75
C ASN A 86 5.46 -5.79 -16.17
N ARG A 87 5.76 -6.77 -15.33
CA ARG A 87 4.80 -7.57 -14.58
C ARG A 87 5.18 -7.50 -13.10
N LEU A 88 4.29 -7.99 -12.24
CA LEU A 88 4.57 -8.12 -10.81
C LEU A 88 4.42 -9.57 -10.41
N SER A 89 5.54 -10.16 -9.99
CA SER A 89 5.57 -11.48 -9.37
C SER A 89 5.15 -11.42 -7.89
N ALA A 90 4.81 -12.57 -7.31
CA ALA A 90 4.50 -12.66 -5.88
C ALA A 90 5.68 -12.18 -5.01
N ALA A 91 6.91 -12.52 -5.42
CA ALA A 91 8.13 -12.13 -4.72
C ALA A 91 8.34 -10.61 -4.71
N GLU A 92 8.00 -9.91 -5.79
CA GLU A 92 8.11 -8.45 -5.87
C GLU A 92 7.08 -7.75 -5.00
N LEU A 93 5.83 -8.21 -5.01
CA LEU A 93 4.78 -7.74 -4.11
C LEU A 93 5.20 -7.93 -2.64
N ASP A 94 5.75 -9.09 -2.31
CA ASP A 94 6.26 -9.41 -0.96
C ASP A 94 7.42 -8.50 -0.55
N ALA A 95 8.30 -8.20 -1.49
CA ALA A 95 9.42 -7.33 -1.23
C ALA A 95 8.98 -5.87 -1.02
N VAL A 96 7.93 -5.41 -1.72
CA VAL A 96 7.32 -4.10 -1.45
C VAL A 96 6.70 -4.08 -0.06
N ARG A 97 5.93 -5.09 0.32
CA ARG A 97 5.38 -5.18 1.69
C ARG A 97 6.46 -5.10 2.75
N THR A 98 7.51 -5.88 2.58
CA THR A 98 8.58 -5.99 3.56
C THR A 98 9.25 -4.63 3.73
N ALA A 99 9.48 -3.92 2.61
CA ALA A 99 10.00 -2.55 2.63
C ALA A 99 9.05 -1.58 3.37
N VAL A 100 7.75 -1.63 3.10
CA VAL A 100 6.73 -0.82 3.81
C VAL A 100 6.75 -1.13 5.32
N LYS A 101 6.74 -2.41 5.70
CA LYS A 101 6.71 -2.86 7.09
C LYS A 101 7.94 -2.36 7.84
N ALA A 102 9.13 -2.58 7.29
CA ALA A 102 10.39 -2.10 7.85
C ALA A 102 10.43 -0.57 7.97
N TRP A 103 10.03 0.15 6.91
CA TRP A 103 9.98 1.60 6.92
C TRP A 103 8.97 2.14 7.94
N SER A 104 7.80 1.51 8.07
CA SER A 104 6.75 1.93 9.02
C SER A 104 7.15 1.76 10.49
N ALA A 105 7.96 0.73 10.77
CA ALA A 105 8.51 0.48 12.10
C ALA A 105 9.63 1.47 12.46
N TRP A 106 10.35 2.00 11.46
CA TRP A 106 11.44 2.94 11.68
C TRP A 106 10.95 4.29 12.26
N PRO A 107 11.45 4.74 13.42
CA PRO A 107 10.99 6.00 14.04
C PRO A 107 11.27 7.26 13.19
N GLY A 108 12.29 7.23 12.33
CA GLY A 108 12.72 8.38 11.53
C GLY A 108 11.88 8.67 10.27
N ASN A 109 10.83 7.89 10.00
CA ASN A 109 10.01 8.03 8.78
C ASN A 109 9.10 9.27 8.73
N GLY A 110 9.11 10.11 9.76
CA GLY A 110 8.35 11.37 9.80
C GLY A 110 6.82 11.20 9.83
N MET A 111 6.29 9.98 9.98
CA MET A 111 4.85 9.76 10.03
C MET A 111 4.23 10.21 11.36
N SER A 112 3.13 10.97 11.26
CA SER A 112 2.23 11.22 12.39
C SER A 112 1.59 9.92 12.90
N ARG A 113 1.05 9.94 14.14
CA ARG A 113 0.34 8.78 14.72
C ARG A 113 -0.84 8.31 13.85
N SER A 114 -1.57 9.25 13.23
CA SER A 114 -2.68 8.91 12.34
C SER A 114 -2.22 8.25 11.04
N GLN A 115 -1.08 8.71 10.49
CA GLN A 115 -0.44 8.08 9.33
C GLN A 115 -0.02 6.65 9.62
N ARG A 116 0.68 6.46 10.75
CA ARG A 116 1.14 5.14 11.18
C ARG A 116 -0.01 4.16 11.33
N ARG A 117 -1.13 4.56 11.97
CA ARG A 117 -2.33 3.71 12.07
C ARG A 117 -2.91 3.31 10.72
N SER A 118 -2.95 4.24 9.76
CA SER A 118 -3.49 3.97 8.43
C SER A 118 -2.59 3.00 7.65
N VAL A 119 -1.26 3.17 7.74
CA VAL A 119 -0.29 2.23 7.13
C VAL A 119 -0.39 0.86 7.77
N LEU A 120 -0.51 0.77 9.10
CA LEU A 120 -0.69 -0.51 9.80
C LEU A 120 -1.97 -1.22 9.36
N LEU A 121 -3.09 -0.50 9.22
CA LEU A 121 -4.33 -1.06 8.71
C LEU A 121 -4.17 -1.59 7.28
N GLY A 122 -3.53 -0.81 6.40
CA GLY A 122 -3.24 -1.24 5.04
C GLY A 122 -2.37 -2.50 4.98
N LEU A 123 -1.33 -2.57 5.82
CA LEU A 123 -0.48 -3.75 5.96
C LEU A 123 -1.26 -4.98 6.45
N MET A 124 -2.19 -4.82 7.39
CA MET A 124 -3.03 -5.93 7.87
C MET A 124 -3.94 -6.49 6.77
N VAL A 125 -4.61 -5.61 6.01
CA VAL A 125 -5.47 -6.03 4.88
C VAL A 125 -4.64 -6.77 3.84
N ALA A 126 -3.49 -6.20 3.49
CA ALA A 126 -2.63 -6.77 2.49
C ALA A 126 -2.04 -8.12 2.95
N GLU A 127 -1.66 -8.25 4.23
CA GLU A 127 -1.23 -9.52 4.85
C GLU A 127 -2.32 -10.58 4.87
N ALA A 128 -3.57 -10.21 5.12
CA ALA A 128 -4.71 -11.12 5.08
C ALA A 128 -5.00 -11.64 3.66
N ILE A 129 -4.80 -10.82 2.62
CA ILE A 129 -4.96 -11.24 1.23
C ILE A 129 -3.76 -12.11 0.82
N GLY A 130 -2.54 -11.59 0.97
CA GLY A 130 -1.32 -12.25 0.49
C GLY A 130 -1.05 -12.04 -1.00
N ALA A 131 0.23 -11.97 -1.39
CA ALA A 131 0.63 -11.70 -2.78
C ALA A 131 0.11 -12.75 -3.78
N ALA A 132 0.27 -14.03 -3.47
CA ALA A 132 -0.19 -15.11 -4.34
C ALA A 132 -1.71 -15.09 -4.57
N ARG A 133 -2.49 -14.78 -3.52
CA ARG A 133 -3.94 -14.64 -3.65
C ARG A 133 -4.29 -13.41 -4.48
N LEU A 134 -3.62 -12.28 -4.26
CA LEU A 134 -3.85 -11.06 -5.04
C LEU A 134 -3.65 -11.33 -6.53
N ILE A 135 -2.56 -12.03 -6.90
CA ILE A 135 -2.31 -12.46 -8.28
C ILE A 135 -3.50 -13.29 -8.76
N GLY A 136 -3.86 -14.37 -8.06
CA GLY A 136 -4.98 -15.23 -8.46
C GLY A 136 -6.36 -14.54 -8.51
N LEU A 137 -6.51 -13.33 -7.97
CA LEU A 137 -7.74 -12.53 -8.09
C LEU A 137 -7.79 -11.65 -9.35
N TYR A 138 -6.64 -11.32 -9.93
CA TYR A 138 -6.52 -10.32 -11.00
C TYR A 138 -5.81 -10.82 -12.25
N ASP A 139 -5.01 -11.89 -12.16
CA ASP A 139 -4.36 -12.59 -13.27
C ASP A 139 -5.45 -13.23 -14.15
N GLU A 140 -5.82 -12.52 -15.23
CA GLU A 140 -6.89 -12.93 -16.14
C GLU A 140 -6.36 -13.80 -17.28
N ASP A 141 -5.06 -13.70 -17.60
CA ASP A 141 -4.41 -14.52 -18.63
C ASP A 141 -3.72 -15.79 -18.08
N ALA A 142 -3.76 -15.98 -16.75
CA ALA A 142 -3.22 -17.11 -16.02
C ALA A 142 -1.71 -17.30 -16.20
N ASP A 143 -0.97 -16.20 -16.36
CA ASP A 143 0.48 -16.23 -16.53
C ASP A 143 1.27 -16.24 -15.21
N GLY A 144 0.58 -16.19 -14.07
CA GLY A 144 1.15 -16.23 -12.73
C GLY A 144 1.70 -14.88 -12.24
N HIS A 145 1.45 -13.80 -12.96
CA HIS A 145 1.91 -12.45 -12.65
C HIS A 145 0.76 -11.45 -12.72
N LEU A 146 1.02 -10.21 -12.30
CA LEU A 146 0.12 -9.10 -12.53
C LEU A 146 0.70 -8.12 -13.52
N SER A 147 -0.01 -7.90 -14.62
CA SER A 147 0.19 -6.74 -15.47
C SER A 147 -0.46 -5.49 -14.86
N ARG A 148 -0.01 -4.32 -15.32
CA ARG A 148 -0.60 -3.05 -14.88
C ARG A 148 -2.07 -2.92 -15.29
N ALA A 149 -2.44 -3.54 -16.42
CA ALA A 149 -3.81 -3.49 -16.92
C ALA A 149 -4.75 -4.30 -16.03
N GLU A 150 -4.32 -5.49 -15.61
CA GLU A 150 -5.06 -6.36 -14.70
C GLU A 150 -5.27 -5.70 -13.34
N LEU A 151 -4.21 -5.19 -12.71
CA LEU A 151 -4.30 -4.54 -11.41
C LEU A 151 -5.23 -3.32 -11.43
N MET A 152 -5.33 -2.63 -12.58
CA MET A 152 -6.13 -1.41 -12.74
C MET A 152 -7.49 -1.64 -13.36
N ARG A 153 -7.89 -2.89 -13.56
CA ARG A 153 -9.09 -3.21 -14.32
C ARG A 153 -10.39 -2.71 -13.70
N ASP A 154 -10.42 -2.59 -12.38
CA ASP A 154 -11.59 -2.14 -11.62
C ASP A 154 -11.48 -0.64 -11.24
N ILE A 155 -10.48 0.08 -11.78
CA ILE A 155 -10.23 1.49 -11.51
C ILE A 155 -10.11 2.27 -12.83
N ARG A 156 -11.01 3.23 -13.03
CA ARG A 156 -10.98 4.15 -14.17
C ARG A 156 -10.06 5.32 -13.87
N LEU A 157 -8.86 5.31 -14.45
CA LEU A 157 -7.92 6.41 -14.34
C LEU A 157 -8.37 7.60 -15.20
N ASP A 158 -8.31 8.80 -14.60
CA ASP A 158 -8.55 10.07 -15.28
C ASP A 158 -7.48 11.11 -14.90
N ARG A 159 -7.75 12.40 -15.16
CA ARG A 159 -6.80 13.50 -14.90
C ARG A 159 -6.67 13.87 -13.42
N ARG A 160 -7.49 13.33 -12.54
CA ARG A 160 -7.45 13.63 -11.11
C ARG A 160 -6.29 12.89 -10.41
N PRO A 161 -5.83 13.39 -9.25
CA PRO A 161 -4.91 12.64 -8.40
C PRO A 161 -5.53 11.34 -7.88
N LEU A 162 -4.69 10.33 -7.68
CA LEU A 162 -5.13 8.96 -7.38
C LEU A 162 -6.12 8.86 -6.20
N GLY A 163 -5.92 9.58 -5.11
CA GLY A 163 -6.82 9.46 -3.95
C GLY A 163 -8.15 10.16 -4.13
N ARG A 164 -8.30 11.07 -5.10
CA ARG A 164 -9.63 11.54 -5.50
C ARG A 164 -10.36 10.48 -6.31
N ILE A 165 -9.65 9.76 -7.19
CA ILE A 165 -10.20 8.64 -7.96
C ILE A 165 -10.65 7.53 -7.00
N LEU A 166 -9.81 7.14 -6.05
CA LEU A 166 -10.11 6.06 -5.11
C LEU A 166 -11.25 6.39 -4.12
N GLN A 167 -11.68 7.64 -4.04
CA GLN A 167 -12.83 8.06 -3.23
C GLN A 167 -14.10 8.23 -4.07
N ASP A 168 -13.99 8.16 -5.39
CA ASP A 168 -15.10 8.35 -6.32
C ASP A 168 -15.71 6.98 -6.68
N PRO A 169 -16.95 6.68 -6.24
CA PRO A 169 -17.61 5.42 -6.57
C PRO A 169 -17.91 5.26 -8.06
N ARG A 170 -17.82 6.33 -8.87
CA ARG A 170 -17.93 6.24 -10.34
C ARG A 170 -16.62 5.86 -11.01
N ALA A 171 -15.51 6.00 -10.30
CA ALA A 171 -14.18 5.71 -10.81
C ALA A 171 -13.60 4.39 -10.31
N VAL A 172 -14.20 3.79 -9.27
CA VAL A 172 -13.84 2.47 -8.75
C VAL A 172 -15.07 1.57 -8.80
N ASP A 173 -14.96 0.42 -9.44
CA ASP A 173 -16.00 -0.61 -9.45
C ASP A 173 -15.95 -1.40 -8.14
N TRP A 174 -16.59 -0.84 -7.11
CA TRP A 174 -16.60 -1.43 -5.77
C TRP A 174 -17.33 -2.77 -5.70
N ASP A 175 -18.33 -2.99 -6.55
CA ASP A 175 -19.10 -4.24 -6.55
C ASP A 175 -18.26 -5.38 -7.12
N ARG A 176 -17.55 -5.13 -8.23
CA ARG A 176 -16.60 -6.09 -8.79
C ARG A 176 -15.42 -6.34 -7.86
N LEU A 177 -14.92 -5.30 -7.20
CA LEU A 177 -13.84 -5.43 -6.22
C LEU A 177 -14.26 -6.35 -5.05
N ARG A 178 -15.47 -6.16 -4.51
CA ARG A 178 -16.02 -7.03 -3.46
C ARG A 178 -16.25 -8.45 -3.97
N ALA A 179 -16.77 -8.62 -5.18
CA ALA A 179 -16.99 -9.93 -5.78
C ALA A 179 -15.68 -10.71 -5.94
N ARG A 180 -14.60 -10.06 -6.40
CA ARG A 180 -13.26 -10.69 -6.49
C ARG A 180 -12.76 -11.11 -5.12
N LEU A 181 -12.86 -10.24 -4.12
CA LEU A 181 -12.36 -10.54 -2.77
C LEU A 181 -13.18 -11.62 -2.04
N GLY A 182 -14.45 -11.80 -2.39
CA GLY A 182 -15.32 -12.83 -1.83
C GLY A 182 -15.40 -12.71 -0.30
N ALA A 183 -14.97 -13.76 0.41
CA ALA A 183 -14.92 -13.78 1.88
C ALA A 183 -14.04 -12.66 2.49
N LEU A 184 -13.13 -12.06 1.72
CA LEU A 184 -12.27 -10.97 2.15
C LEU A 184 -12.88 -9.58 1.88
N ALA A 185 -14.05 -9.49 1.25
CA ALA A 185 -14.73 -8.22 0.99
C ALA A 185 -14.91 -7.34 2.25
N PRO A 186 -15.18 -7.88 3.46
CA PRO A 186 -15.27 -7.06 4.67
C PRO A 186 -13.97 -6.30 5.00
N ALA A 187 -12.81 -6.78 4.54
CA ALA A 187 -11.53 -6.08 4.72
C ALA A 187 -11.51 -4.72 4.01
N LEU A 188 -12.32 -4.53 2.97
CA LEU A 188 -12.49 -3.25 2.29
C LEU A 188 -13.37 -2.26 3.05
N GLY A 189 -14.16 -2.68 4.05
CA GLY A 189 -15.17 -1.83 4.70
C GLY A 189 -14.60 -0.57 5.36
N THR A 190 -13.29 -0.54 5.63
CA THR A 190 -12.58 0.64 6.15
C THR A 190 -12.08 1.60 5.05
N LEU A 191 -12.07 1.15 3.80
CA LEU A 191 -11.52 1.85 2.62
C LEU A 191 -12.60 2.24 1.62
N ALA A 192 -13.65 1.43 1.48
CA ALA A 192 -14.76 1.66 0.57
C ALA A 192 -15.75 2.69 1.14
N PRO A 193 -16.40 3.52 0.30
CA PRO A 193 -17.61 4.22 0.71
C PRO A 193 -18.66 3.20 1.16
N THR A 194 -19.44 3.54 2.19
CA THR A 194 -20.59 2.73 2.61
C THR A 194 -21.55 2.60 1.42
N PRO A 195 -22.05 1.39 1.10
CA PRO A 195 -23.09 1.24 0.08
C PRO A 195 -24.26 2.16 0.45
N THR A 196 -24.73 2.92 -0.53
CA THR A 196 -25.97 3.67 -0.39
C THR A 196 -27.09 2.66 -0.57
N GLU A 197 -27.87 2.43 0.50
CA GLU A 197 -29.13 1.68 0.44
C GLU A 197 -30.15 2.36 -0.48
#